data_AF-A0A7K3Z5E7-F1
#
_entry.id   AF-A0A7K3Z5E7-F1
#
_cell.length_a   1.000
_cell.length_b   1.000
_cell.length_c   1.000
_cell.angle_alpha   90.00
_cell.angle_beta   90.00
_cell.angle_gamma   90.00
#
_symmetry.space_group_name_H-M   'P 1'
#
loop_
_entity.id
_entity.type
_entity.pdbx_description
1 polymer ?
#
loop_
_entity_poly.entity_id
_entity_poly.type
_entity_poly.pdbx_seq_one_letter_code
_entity_poly.pdbx_strand_id
1 'polypeptide(L)'
;VWTFDGGYFVYPGSPISITRRETGPRKINIFEVGKGPTEYILDTPYYNELTITLDPFDEKNPIEIVKEALAKTKPAEKLELTVNGYVNTKKLGLTEAAFGKELEKAAKGKCVLHSEFRDVEVILENDIFNRFLEKLSQKEVSETKKSRLRDLAIKAMMEAKA
;
A
#
# COMPACT_ATOMS: atom_id res chain seq x y z
N VAL A 1 8.31 23.17 13.86
CA VAL A 1 8.89 24.39 14.48
C VAL A 1 10.36 24.46 14.09
N TRP A 2 10.86 25.62 13.68
CA TRP A 2 12.31 25.84 13.49
C TRP A 2 12.86 26.78 14.55
N THR A 3 14.03 26.45 15.09
CA THR A 3 14.74 27.26 16.09
C THR A 3 15.83 28.08 15.41
N PHE A 4 15.98 29.34 15.83
CA PHE A 4 17.09 30.20 15.43
C PHE A 4 17.52 31.06 16.62
N ASP A 5 18.67 31.73 16.52
CA ASP A 5 19.20 32.55 17.62
C ASP A 5 18.21 33.67 18.00
N GLY A 6 17.61 33.51 19.18
CA GLY A 6 16.65 34.46 19.75
C GLY A 6 15.17 34.12 19.54
N GLY A 7 14.81 32.98 18.92
CA GLY A 7 13.38 32.66 18.77
C GLY A 7 13.01 31.40 18.01
N TYR A 8 11.73 31.33 17.67
CA TYR A 8 11.10 30.23 16.94
C TYR A 8 10.39 30.75 15.70
N PHE A 9 10.60 30.09 14.56
CA PHE A 9 9.78 30.30 13.37
C PHE A 9 8.80 29.13 13.26
N VAL A 10 7.51 29.43 13.30
CA VAL A 10 6.44 28.43 13.31
C VAL A 10 5.51 28.66 12.14
N TYR A 11 5.43 27.66 11.27
CA TYR A 11 4.40 27.60 10.25
C TYR A 11 3.21 26.81 10.81
N PRO A 12 2.02 27.43 10.97
CA PRO A 12 0.89 26.76 11.60
C PRO A 12 0.26 25.68 10.72
N GLY A 13 0.42 25.78 9.39
CA GLY A 13 -0.25 24.90 8.44
C GLY A 13 -1.78 25.02 8.48
N SER A 14 -2.48 24.29 7.62
CA SER A 14 -3.94 24.23 7.62
C SER A 14 -4.45 23.37 8.79
N PRO A 15 -5.50 23.77 9.53
CA PRO A 15 -6.03 22.99 10.65
C PRO A 15 -6.80 21.72 10.21
N ILE A 16 -7.15 21.61 8.94
CA ILE A 16 -7.78 20.45 8.31
C ILE A 16 -7.09 20.18 6.97
N SER A 17 -7.10 18.93 6.48
CA SER A 17 -6.63 18.63 5.13
C SER A 17 -7.58 19.26 4.09
N ILE A 18 -7.04 20.21 3.32
CA ILE A 18 -7.74 20.91 2.24
C ILE A 18 -7.55 20.14 0.93
N THR A 19 -6.38 19.53 0.73
CA THR A 19 -6.05 18.75 -0.47
C THR A 19 -5.66 17.31 -0.11
N ARG A 20 -5.80 16.38 -1.06
CA ARG A 20 -5.39 14.97 -0.89
C ARG A 20 -3.90 14.80 -0.64
N ARG A 21 -3.07 15.76 -1.09
CA ARG A 21 -1.62 15.78 -0.85
C ARG A 21 -1.26 16.03 0.61
N GLU A 22 -2.19 16.58 1.40
CA GLU A 22 -2.01 16.80 2.83
C GLU A 22 -2.42 15.55 3.60
N THR A 23 -1.47 14.62 3.74
CA THR A 23 -1.66 13.36 4.45
C THR A 23 -1.34 13.48 5.93
N GLY A 24 -1.99 12.63 6.74
CA GLY A 24 -1.74 12.49 8.17
C GLY A 24 -2.42 13.54 9.06
N PRO A 25 -2.35 13.36 10.40
CA PRO A 25 -3.02 14.21 11.36
C PRO A 25 -2.54 15.67 11.31
N ARG A 26 -3.46 16.61 11.45
CA ARG A 26 -3.15 18.03 11.51
C ARG A 26 -2.75 18.43 12.93
N LYS A 27 -1.93 19.46 13.04
CA LYS A 27 -1.44 19.97 14.33
C LYS A 27 -1.55 21.48 14.37
N ILE A 28 -1.69 22.01 15.57
CA ILE A 28 -1.49 23.42 15.88
C ILE A 28 -0.31 23.56 16.82
N ASN A 29 0.20 24.78 16.96
CA ASN A 29 1.23 25.09 17.95
C ASN A 29 0.61 25.96 19.05
N ILE A 30 0.76 25.53 20.29
CA ILE A 30 0.36 26.28 21.49
C ILE A 30 1.55 27.09 21.96
N PHE A 31 1.33 28.38 22.21
CA PHE A 31 2.34 29.29 22.71
C PHE A 31 1.99 29.67 24.15
N GLU A 32 2.89 29.38 25.07
CA GLU A 32 2.79 29.79 26.47
C GLU A 32 3.94 30.75 26.79
N VAL A 33 3.63 31.85 27.49
CA VAL A 33 4.65 32.85 27.86
C VAL A 33 5.74 32.18 28.69
N GLY A 34 7.00 32.36 28.27
CA GLY A 34 8.16 31.76 28.92
C GLY A 34 8.48 30.32 28.51
N LYS A 35 7.71 29.71 27.61
CA LYS A 35 7.98 28.38 27.05
C LYS A 35 8.16 28.43 25.53
N GLY A 36 8.80 27.40 24.98
CA GLY A 36 8.81 27.17 23.54
C GLY A 36 7.43 26.73 23.02
N PRO A 37 7.15 26.90 21.72
CA PRO A 37 5.93 26.40 21.10
C PRO A 37 5.82 24.88 21.21
N THR A 38 4.62 24.38 21.50
CA THR A 38 4.33 22.96 21.63
C THR A 38 3.29 22.50 20.61
N GLU A 39 3.56 21.38 19.93
CA GLU A 39 2.63 20.82 18.96
C GLU A 39 1.45 20.12 19.66
N TYR A 40 0.24 20.41 19.20
CA TYR A 40 -0.99 19.75 19.63
C TYR A 40 -1.70 19.13 18.42
N ILE A 41 -1.95 17.82 18.47
CA ILE A 41 -2.60 17.08 17.38
C ILE A 41 -4.11 17.35 17.42
N LEU A 42 -4.67 17.75 16.29
CA LEU A 42 -6.10 17.97 16.13
C LEU A 42 -6.82 16.67 15.79
N ASP A 43 -8.01 16.50 16.36
CA ASP A 43 -8.96 15.45 15.98
C ASP A 43 -9.84 15.93 14.82
N THR A 44 -9.25 16.03 13.63
CA THR A 44 -9.91 16.47 12.40
C THR A 44 -9.75 15.43 11.31
N PRO A 45 -10.71 15.28 10.37
CA PRO A 45 -10.54 14.37 9.25
C PRO A 45 -9.30 14.70 8.42
N TYR A 46 -8.57 13.68 8.00
CA TYR A 46 -7.38 13.82 7.15
C TYR A 46 -7.31 12.72 6.10
N TYR A 47 -6.59 12.98 5.01
CA TYR A 47 -6.35 11.97 3.98
C TYR A 47 -5.18 11.06 4.39
N ASN A 48 -5.26 9.79 4.03
CA ASN A 48 -4.16 8.86 4.18
C ASN A 48 -4.09 7.97 2.95
N GLU A 49 -2.89 7.65 2.50
CA GLU A 49 -2.65 6.77 1.35
C GLU A 49 -2.03 5.48 1.85
N LEU A 50 -2.62 4.34 1.47
CA LEU A 50 -2.12 3.03 1.80
C LEU A 50 -1.93 2.23 0.52
N THR A 51 -0.70 1.80 0.26
CA THR A 51 -0.39 0.92 -0.86
C THR A 51 -0.12 -0.49 -0.34
N ILE A 52 -0.84 -1.47 -0.86
CA ILE A 52 -0.65 -2.89 -0.56
C ILE A 52 -0.21 -3.57 -1.85
N THR A 53 1.02 -4.11 -1.82
CA THR A 53 1.58 -4.89 -2.92
C THR A 53 1.39 -6.37 -2.64
N LEU A 54 0.60 -7.02 -3.49
CA LEU A 54 0.31 -8.45 -3.43
C LEU A 54 1.44 -9.24 -4.10
N ASP A 55 1.89 -10.28 -3.41
CA ASP A 55 2.87 -11.25 -3.92
C ASP A 55 2.17 -12.62 -4.09
N PRO A 56 2.14 -13.20 -5.32
CA PRO A 56 1.47 -14.47 -5.58
C PRO A 56 2.22 -15.69 -4.99
N PHE A 57 3.44 -15.46 -4.48
CA PHE A 57 4.25 -16.45 -3.77
C PHE A 57 4.10 -16.36 -2.24
N ASP A 58 3.39 -15.36 -1.72
CA ASP A 58 3.09 -15.30 -0.29
C ASP A 58 2.09 -16.41 0.09
N GLU A 59 2.23 -16.93 1.31
CA GLU A 59 1.35 -17.98 1.84
C GLU A 59 0.05 -17.39 2.38
N LYS A 60 0.07 -16.10 2.76
CA LYS A 60 -1.10 -15.41 3.27
C LYS A 60 -2.11 -15.14 2.18
N ASN A 61 -3.40 -15.25 2.52
CA ASN A 61 -4.46 -14.90 1.59
C ASN A 61 -4.44 -13.38 1.32
N PRO A 62 -4.34 -12.93 0.06
CA PRO A 62 -4.29 -11.51 -0.28
C PRO A 62 -5.51 -10.72 0.21
N ILE A 63 -6.69 -11.35 0.31
CA ILE A 63 -7.89 -10.71 0.86
C ILE A 63 -7.72 -10.43 2.36
N GLU A 64 -7.08 -11.34 3.10
CA GLU A 64 -6.83 -11.17 4.53
C GLU A 64 -5.80 -10.07 4.78
N ILE A 65 -4.74 -9.99 3.97
CA ILE A 65 -3.75 -8.90 4.04
C ILE A 65 -4.46 -7.54 3.94
N VAL A 66 -5.37 -7.40 2.98
CA VAL A 66 -6.13 -6.15 2.80
C VAL A 66 -7.07 -5.88 3.98
N LYS A 67 -7.78 -6.90 4.48
CA LYS A 67 -8.69 -6.76 5.64
C LYS A 67 -7.94 -6.37 6.92
N GLU A 68 -6.81 -7.00 7.19
CA GLU A 68 -5.96 -6.68 8.35
C GLU A 68 -5.42 -5.25 8.28
N ALA A 69 -5.01 -4.81 7.09
CA ALA A 69 -4.54 -3.46 6.88
C ALA A 69 -5.66 -2.43 7.09
N LEU A 70 -6.85 -2.69 6.55
CA LEU A 70 -8.03 -1.84 6.75
C LEU A 70 -8.47 -1.79 8.23
N ALA A 71 -8.33 -2.88 8.99
CA ALA A 71 -8.69 -2.93 10.41
C ALA A 71 -7.79 -2.06 11.31
N LYS A 72 -6.57 -1.74 10.86
CA LYS A 72 -5.63 -0.87 11.61
C LYS A 72 -5.90 0.62 11.41
N THR A 73 -6.77 0.97 10.47
CA THR A 73 -7.08 2.36 10.08
C THR A 73 -8.01 3.04 11.10
N LYS A 74 -7.77 4.31 11.43
CA LYS A 74 -8.64 5.06 12.35
C LYS A 74 -9.87 5.63 11.63
N PRO A 75 -11.01 5.83 12.33
CA PRO A 75 -12.23 6.40 11.74
C PRO A 75 -12.09 7.81 11.15
N ALA A 76 -11.17 8.64 11.67
CA ALA A 76 -10.91 9.99 11.17
C ALA A 76 -10.11 10.02 9.84
N GLU A 77 -9.63 8.86 9.39
CA GLU A 77 -8.82 8.73 8.17
C GLU A 77 -9.73 8.56 6.95
N LYS A 78 -9.67 9.52 6.03
CA LYS A 78 -10.13 9.34 4.66
C LYS A 78 -9.05 8.57 3.92
N LEU A 79 -9.16 7.25 3.93
CA LEU A 79 -8.19 6.34 3.35
C LEU A 79 -8.38 6.18 1.83
N GLU A 80 -7.29 6.34 1.08
CA GLU A 80 -7.14 5.89 -0.30
C GLU A 80 -6.27 4.63 -0.31
N LEU A 81 -6.86 3.49 -0.69
CA LEU A 81 -6.20 2.20 -0.72
C LEU A 81 -5.84 1.86 -2.16
N THR A 82 -4.56 1.68 -2.45
CA THR A 82 -4.07 1.14 -3.72
C THR A 82 -3.63 -0.30 -3.53
N VAL A 83 -4.29 -1.24 -4.21
CA VAL A 83 -3.91 -2.66 -4.21
C VAL A 83 -3.24 -2.96 -5.55
N ASN A 84 -1.93 -3.21 -5.53
CA ASN A 84 -1.12 -3.49 -6.72
C ASN A 84 -0.35 -4.82 -6.57
N GLY A 85 0.45 -5.17 -7.57
CA GLY A 85 1.20 -6.43 -7.59
C GLY A 85 0.44 -7.53 -8.34
N TYR A 86 0.65 -8.78 -7.94
CA TYR A 86 0.12 -9.93 -8.67
C TYR A 86 -0.69 -10.87 -7.79
N VAL A 87 -1.71 -11.47 -8.41
CA VAL A 87 -2.56 -12.47 -7.77
C VAL A 87 -2.53 -13.77 -8.55
N ASN A 88 -2.65 -14.89 -7.84
CA ASN A 88 -2.89 -16.19 -8.44
C ASN A 88 -4.32 -16.61 -8.10
N THR A 89 -5.23 -16.32 -9.01
CA THR A 89 -6.67 -16.61 -8.91
C THR A 89 -6.95 -18.10 -8.77
N LYS A 90 -6.19 -18.96 -9.46
CA LYS A 90 -6.30 -20.42 -9.31
C LYS A 90 -5.99 -20.93 -7.91
N LYS A 91 -4.92 -20.44 -7.28
CA LYS A 91 -4.61 -20.79 -5.88
C LYS A 91 -5.74 -20.41 -4.94
N LEU A 92 -6.49 -19.35 -5.27
CA LEU A 92 -7.60 -18.85 -4.47
C LEU A 92 -8.94 -19.53 -4.83
N GLY A 93 -9.00 -20.30 -5.92
CA GLY A 93 -10.24 -20.86 -6.44
C GLY A 93 -11.27 -19.80 -6.87
N LEU A 94 -10.82 -18.58 -7.17
CA LEU A 94 -11.66 -17.43 -7.51
C LEU A 94 -11.30 -16.94 -8.91
N THR A 95 -12.21 -16.23 -9.58
CA THR A 95 -11.87 -15.47 -10.80
C THR A 95 -11.35 -14.09 -10.43
N GLU A 96 -10.62 -13.43 -11.33
CA GLU A 96 -10.14 -12.05 -11.14
C GLU A 96 -11.29 -11.10 -10.80
N ALA A 97 -12.43 -11.23 -11.49
CA ALA A 97 -13.63 -10.45 -11.22
C ALA A 97 -14.25 -10.74 -9.83
N ALA A 98 -14.21 -12.00 -9.37
CA ALA A 98 -14.68 -12.34 -8.03
C ALA A 98 -13.76 -11.78 -6.94
N PHE A 99 -12.45 -11.84 -7.15
CA PHE A 99 -11.45 -11.24 -6.26
C PHE A 99 -11.63 -9.71 -6.18
N GLY A 100 -11.79 -9.03 -7.31
CA GLY A 100 -12.09 -7.59 -7.34
C GLY A 100 -13.35 -7.23 -6.56
N LYS A 101 -14.43 -8.02 -6.69
CA LYS A 101 -15.66 -7.81 -5.91
C LYS A 101 -15.47 -8.00 -4.42
N GLU A 102 -14.66 -8.98 -3.99
CA GLU A 102 -14.36 -9.17 -2.57
C GLU A 102 -13.55 -7.99 -2.00
N LEU A 103 -12.60 -7.45 -2.78
CA LEU A 103 -11.88 -6.23 -2.39
C LEU A 103 -12.81 -5.02 -2.30
N GLU A 104 -13.69 -4.82 -3.28
CA GLU A 104 -14.68 -3.74 -3.24
C GLU A 104 -15.60 -3.87 -2.02
N LYS A 105 -16.06 -5.08 -1.70
CA LYS A 105 -16.86 -5.32 -0.48
C LYS A 105 -16.08 -4.99 0.79
N ALA A 106 -14.80 -5.36 0.86
CA ALA A 106 -13.94 -5.05 2.01
C ALA A 106 -13.69 -3.55 2.16
N ALA A 107 -13.55 -2.83 1.05
CA ALA A 107 -13.33 -1.39 0.98
C ALA A 107 -14.62 -0.56 1.18
N LYS A 108 -15.80 -1.15 0.92
CA LYS A 108 -17.08 -0.44 0.89
C LYS A 108 -17.34 0.35 2.17
N GLY A 109 -17.46 1.67 2.03
CA GLY A 109 -17.75 2.60 3.13
C GLY A 109 -16.58 2.90 4.06
N LYS A 110 -15.38 2.34 3.80
CA LYS A 110 -14.16 2.57 4.59
C LYS A 110 -13.09 3.35 3.84
N CYS A 111 -12.95 3.12 2.53
CA CYS A 111 -11.90 3.74 1.73
C CYS A 111 -12.30 3.88 0.26
N VAL A 112 -11.53 4.69 -0.48
CA VAL A 112 -11.52 4.67 -1.94
C VAL A 112 -10.52 3.61 -2.39
N LEU A 113 -10.95 2.63 -3.17
CA LEU A 113 -10.11 1.54 -3.66
C LEU A 113 -9.61 1.82 -5.08
N HIS A 114 -8.30 1.70 -5.28
CA HIS A 114 -7.64 1.67 -6.57
C HIS A 114 -7.10 0.25 -6.83
N SER A 115 -7.75 -0.45 -7.76
CA SER A 115 -7.39 -1.81 -8.15
C SER A 115 -6.39 -1.78 -9.31
N GLU A 116 -5.12 -2.02 -9.00
CA GLU A 116 -4.01 -2.03 -9.97
C GLU A 116 -3.29 -3.39 -10.03
N PHE A 117 -3.85 -4.41 -9.38
CA PHE A 117 -3.31 -5.76 -9.42
C PHE A 117 -3.53 -6.41 -10.80
N ARG A 118 -2.73 -7.44 -11.09
CA ARG A 118 -2.91 -8.26 -12.28
C ARG A 118 -2.94 -9.74 -11.92
N ASP A 119 -3.79 -10.48 -12.61
CA ASP A 119 -3.79 -11.94 -12.54
C ASP A 119 -2.61 -12.51 -13.33
N VAL A 120 -1.84 -13.39 -12.69
CA VAL A 120 -0.68 -14.05 -13.27
C VAL A 120 -0.83 -15.57 -13.31
N GLU A 121 -2.04 -16.10 -13.08
CA GLU A 121 -2.36 -17.54 -13.19
C GLU A 121 -1.66 -18.18 -14.39
N VAL A 122 -1.89 -17.64 -15.60
CA VAL A 122 -1.37 -18.24 -16.83
C VAL A 122 0.17 -18.20 -16.93
N ILE A 123 0.82 -17.25 -16.26
CA ILE A 123 2.29 -17.15 -16.24
C ILE A 123 2.85 -18.17 -15.25
N LEU A 124 2.22 -18.30 -14.07
CA LEU A 124 2.66 -19.25 -13.05
C LEU A 124 2.48 -20.71 -13.49
N GLU A 125 1.55 -20.97 -14.41
CA GLU A 125 1.37 -22.30 -15.02
C GLU A 125 2.29 -22.56 -16.20
N ASN A 126 3.00 -21.54 -16.68
CA ASN A 126 3.83 -21.68 -17.86
C ASN A 126 5.10 -22.50 -17.55
N ASP A 127 5.36 -23.54 -18.35
CA ASP A 127 6.54 -24.40 -18.20
C ASP A 127 7.87 -23.64 -18.25
N ILE A 128 7.97 -22.58 -19.07
CA ILE A 128 9.16 -21.74 -19.17
C ILE A 128 9.39 -20.99 -17.85
N PHE A 129 8.32 -20.45 -17.28
CA PHE A 129 8.39 -19.75 -16.00
C PHE A 129 8.73 -20.70 -14.85
N ASN A 130 8.14 -21.90 -14.83
CA ASN A 130 8.45 -22.92 -13.82
C ASN A 130 9.92 -23.37 -13.89
N ARG A 131 10.46 -23.61 -15.10
CA ARG A 131 11.90 -23.89 -15.28
C ARG A 131 12.78 -22.72 -14.84
N PHE A 132 12.33 -21.49 -15.04
CA PHE A 132 13.03 -20.31 -14.54
C PHE A 132 13.05 -20.26 -13.01
N LEU A 133 11.92 -20.54 -12.35
CA LEU A 133 11.83 -20.61 -10.88
C LEU A 133 12.75 -21.69 -10.30
N GLU A 134 12.79 -22.87 -10.90
CA GLU A 134 13.70 -23.95 -10.49
C GLU A 134 15.17 -23.54 -10.61
N LYS A 135 15.56 -22.91 -11.72
CA LYS A 135 16.93 -22.40 -11.88
C LYS A 135 17.25 -21.26 -10.91
N LEU A 136 16.26 -20.46 -10.54
CA LEU A 136 16.44 -19.34 -9.62
C LEU A 136 16.57 -19.82 -8.17
N SER A 137 15.87 -20.89 -7.78
CA SER A 137 15.96 -21.47 -6.43
C SER A 137 17.32 -22.12 -6.17
N GLN A 138 17.94 -22.69 -7.19
CA GLN A 138 19.27 -23.33 -7.12
C GLN A 138 20.44 -22.34 -6.99
N LYS A 139 20.21 -21.04 -7.20
CA LYS A 139 21.28 -20.03 -7.08
C LYS A 139 21.32 -19.44 -5.66
N GLU A 140 22.51 -19.34 -5.10
CA GLU A 140 22.78 -18.56 -3.88
C GLU A 140 22.73 -17.06 -4.19
N VAL A 141 21.52 -16.51 -4.19
CA VAL A 141 21.24 -15.08 -4.32
C VAL A 141 20.35 -14.65 -3.17
N SER A 142 20.46 -13.41 -2.72
CA SER A 142 19.56 -12.86 -1.70
C SER A 142 18.09 -12.94 -2.14
N GLU A 143 17.18 -13.17 -1.19
CA GLU A 143 15.74 -13.23 -1.45
C GLU A 143 15.21 -11.94 -2.08
N THR A 144 15.77 -10.78 -1.70
CA THR A 144 15.46 -9.48 -2.33
C THR A 144 15.76 -9.47 -3.83
N LYS A 145 16.88 -10.06 -4.26
CA LYS A 145 17.23 -10.16 -5.68
C LYS A 145 16.38 -11.23 -6.38
N LYS A 146 16.08 -12.35 -5.73
CA LYS A 146 15.19 -13.37 -6.30
C LYS A 146 13.78 -12.82 -6.54
N SER A 147 13.21 -12.11 -5.58
CA SER A 147 11.91 -11.43 -5.72
C SER A 147 11.92 -10.46 -6.91
N ARG A 148 12.96 -9.62 -7.02
CA ARG A 148 13.10 -8.68 -8.15
C ARG A 148 13.23 -9.37 -9.52
N LEU A 149 13.93 -10.51 -9.58
CA LEU A 149 14.05 -11.32 -10.79
C LEU A 149 12.74 -11.99 -11.18
N ARG A 150 11.94 -12.45 -10.19
CA ARG A 150 10.59 -12.98 -10.43
C ARG A 150 9.67 -11.90 -10.98
N ASP A 151 9.65 -10.71 -10.37
CA ASP A 151 8.86 -9.57 -10.84
C ASP A 151 9.19 -9.19 -12.28
N LEU A 152 10.49 -9.12 -12.62
CA LEU A 152 10.93 -8.81 -13.99
C LEU A 152 10.49 -9.88 -15.00
N ALA A 153 10.60 -11.15 -14.63
CA ALA A 153 10.19 -12.26 -15.49
C ALA A 153 8.66 -12.26 -15.72
N ILE A 154 7.87 -12.00 -14.68
CA ILE A 154 6.41 -11.87 -14.79
C ILE A 154 6.05 -10.71 -15.74
N LYS A 155 6.65 -9.51 -15.56
CA LYS A 155 6.41 -8.36 -16.44
C LYS A 155 6.71 -8.66 -17.91
N ALA A 156 7.87 -9.23 -18.19
CA ALA A 156 8.27 -9.58 -19.55
C ALA A 156 7.33 -10.59 -20.20
N MET A 157 6.88 -11.61 -19.45
CA MET A 157 5.95 -12.62 -19.96
C MET A 157 4.52 -12.08 -20.13
N MET A 158 4.09 -11.12 -19.31
CA MET A 158 2.83 -10.40 -19.53
C MET A 158 2.86 -9.60 -20.83
N GLU A 159 3.94 -8.86 -21.08
CA GLU A 159 4.09 -8.03 -22.28
C GLU A 159 4.18 -8.86 -23.56
N ALA A 160 4.88 -9.99 -23.52
CA ALA A 160 5.02 -10.88 -24.69
C ALA A 160 3.72 -11.59 -25.11
N LYS A 161 2.70 -11.56 -24.25
CA LYS A 161 1.40 -12.20 -24.48
C LYS A 161 0.30 -11.18 -24.87
N ALA A 162 0.58 -9.87 -24.75
CA ALA A 162 -0.29 -8.78 -25.15
C ALA A 162 -0.19 -8.51 -26.66
#